data_AF-A0A2S5GWW9-F1
#
_entry.id   AF-A0A2S5GWW9-F1
#
_cell.length_a   1.000
_cell.length_b   1.000
_cell.length_c   1.000
_cell.angle_alpha   90.00
_cell.angle_beta   90.00
_cell.angle_gamma   90.00
#
_symmetry.space_group_name_H-M   'P 1'
#
loop_
_entity.id
_entity.type
_entity.pdbx_description
1 polymer ?
#
loop_
_entity_poly.entity_id
_entity_poly.type
_entity_poly.pdbx_seq_one_letter_code
_entity_poly.pdbx_strand_id
1 'polypeptide(L)'
;MTSPNALRYEYATGELLDSRNTYSYTAYHGTDFLVAWRQHRDISLRSSSDATAPNCKPQPHGATALLLRNVQTRLTEGEARDQALATLNHVLQRFEVTKRIHSEYNANWRPVTPQDYHDLDLYLLFAQALDQAYALTRGLQYLNGLLKCLDTLTAYLPALNSEQIGNLQALVHAERAHVEILRLRLDGRAA
;
A
#
# COMPACT_ATOMS: atom_id res chain seq x y z
N MET A 1 -7.14 27.39 27.49
CA MET A 1 -7.31 26.91 26.11
C MET A 1 -6.58 25.58 26.01
N THR A 2 -7.27 24.49 26.34
CA THR A 2 -6.77 23.13 26.16
C THR A 2 -6.85 22.82 24.66
N SER A 3 -5.71 22.62 24.01
CA SER A 3 -5.67 22.11 22.64
C SER A 3 -6.56 20.86 22.55
N PRO A 4 -7.43 20.73 21.53
CA PRO A 4 -8.15 19.47 21.33
C PRO A 4 -7.09 18.38 21.13
N ASN A 5 -7.25 17.28 21.86
CA ASN A 5 -6.37 16.13 21.82
C ASN A 5 -6.16 15.72 20.35
N ALA A 6 -4.99 16.00 19.78
CA ALA A 6 -4.73 15.73 18.37
C ALA A 6 -4.87 14.22 18.14
N LEU A 7 -5.80 13.82 17.27
CA LEU A 7 -6.02 12.41 16.96
C LEU A 7 -4.71 11.81 16.44
N ARG A 8 -4.27 10.71 17.08
CA ARG A 8 -3.09 9.97 16.64
C ARG A 8 -3.51 8.91 15.62
N TYR A 9 -2.74 8.79 14.53
CA TYR A 9 -2.95 7.73 13.55
C TYR A 9 -2.26 6.43 14.01
N GLU A 10 -3.03 5.43 14.41
CA GLU A 10 -2.51 4.20 15.04
C GLU A 10 -2.29 3.04 14.04
N TYR A 11 -2.88 3.15 12.83
CA TYR A 11 -2.92 2.05 11.85
C TYR A 11 -1.60 1.76 11.15
N ALA A 12 -0.54 2.50 11.44
CA ALA A 12 0.76 2.34 10.77
C ALA A 12 1.91 2.27 11.77
N THR A 13 1.63 1.72 12.96
CA THR A 13 2.60 1.59 14.06
C THR A 13 2.68 0.14 14.55
N GLY A 14 3.88 -0.29 14.94
CA GLY A 14 4.14 -1.64 15.46
C GLY A 14 4.56 -2.65 14.40
N GLU A 15 4.71 -3.91 14.81
CA GLU A 15 5.11 -5.03 13.94
C GLU A 15 3.93 -5.54 13.14
N LEU A 16 3.49 -4.80 12.10
CA LEU A 16 2.22 -5.08 11.41
C LEU A 16 2.20 -6.39 10.61
N LEU A 17 3.37 -6.95 10.28
CA LEU A 17 3.48 -8.25 9.63
C LEU A 17 3.23 -9.39 10.63
N ASP A 18 3.63 -9.22 11.89
CA ASP A 18 3.43 -10.21 12.96
C ASP A 18 2.11 -10.02 13.70
N SER A 19 1.79 -8.76 14.02
CA SER A 19 0.60 -8.30 14.73
C SER A 19 -0.34 -7.55 13.77
N ARG A 20 -1.26 -8.31 13.18
CA ARG A 20 -2.20 -7.80 12.17
C ARG A 20 -3.11 -6.70 12.74
N ASN A 21 -3.17 -5.54 12.06
CA ASN A 21 -4.19 -4.53 12.34
C ASN A 21 -5.62 -5.04 12.13
N THR A 22 -6.48 -4.77 13.11
CA THR A 22 -7.92 -5.02 13.04
C THR A 22 -8.67 -3.71 12.79
N TYR A 23 -9.06 -3.48 11.54
CA TYR A 23 -9.86 -2.30 11.12
C TYR A 23 -11.36 -2.45 11.44
N SER A 24 -11.77 -3.49 12.18
CA SER A 24 -13.18 -3.90 12.35
C SER A 24 -14.02 -2.97 13.24
N TYR A 25 -13.38 -2.10 14.05
CA TYR A 25 -14.06 -1.23 15.02
C TYR A 25 -13.49 0.19 15.07
N THR A 26 -12.92 0.68 13.96
CA THR A 26 -12.43 2.05 13.87
C THR A 26 -13.57 3.03 14.04
N ALA A 27 -13.49 3.91 15.05
CA ALA A 27 -14.45 4.98 15.24
C ALA A 27 -14.38 5.98 14.06
N TYR A 28 -15.55 6.54 13.69
CA TYR A 28 -15.60 7.58 12.69
C TYR A 28 -15.10 8.90 13.28
N HIS A 29 -13.94 9.36 12.83
CA HIS A 29 -13.32 10.62 13.27
C HIS A 29 -13.37 11.74 12.22
N GLY A 30 -14.13 11.56 11.12
CA GLY A 30 -14.34 12.60 10.12
C GLY A 30 -13.05 13.21 9.56
N THR A 31 -13.01 14.54 9.46
CA THR A 31 -11.86 15.29 8.92
C THR A 31 -10.60 15.16 9.76
N ASP A 32 -10.74 14.98 11.08
CA ASP A 32 -9.58 14.85 11.98
C ASP A 32 -8.79 13.58 11.67
N PHE A 33 -9.47 12.51 11.24
CA PHE A 33 -8.82 11.31 10.71
C PHE A 33 -7.92 11.60 9.52
N LEU A 34 -8.41 12.39 8.56
CA LEU A 34 -7.67 12.73 7.35
C LEU A 34 -6.48 13.65 7.68
N VAL A 35 -6.60 14.51 8.68
CA VAL A 35 -5.48 15.31 9.18
C VAL A 35 -4.42 14.42 9.82
N ALA A 36 -4.82 13.51 10.72
CA ALA A 36 -3.92 12.58 11.39
C ALA A 36 -3.20 11.65 10.40
N TRP A 37 -3.92 11.08 9.44
CA TRP A 37 -3.35 10.27 8.36
C TRP A 37 -2.33 11.06 7.52
N ARG A 38 -2.67 12.30 7.13
CA ARG A 38 -1.77 13.15 6.33
C ARG A 38 -0.47 13.47 7.09
N GLN A 39 -0.59 13.82 8.37
CA GLN A 39 0.57 14.06 9.25
C GLN A 39 1.43 12.81 9.43
N HIS A 40 0.80 11.64 9.55
CA HIS A 40 1.52 10.37 9.65
C HIS A 40 2.34 10.08 8.38
N ARG A 41 1.79 10.35 7.20
CA ARG A 41 2.50 10.17 5.93
C ARG A 41 3.70 11.11 5.76
N ASP A 42 3.71 12.26 6.44
CA ASP A 42 4.87 13.15 6.41
C ASP A 42 6.12 12.51 7.03
N ILE A 43 6.00 11.47 7.87
CA ILE A 43 7.15 10.73 8.43
C ILE A 43 7.97 10.09 7.31
N SER A 44 7.32 9.40 6.37
CA SER A 44 7.98 8.81 5.20
C SER A 44 8.60 9.89 4.30
N LEU A 45 7.94 11.03 4.13
CA LEU A 45 8.42 12.15 3.31
C LEU A 45 9.62 12.90 3.93
N ARG A 46 9.74 12.89 5.25
CA ARG A 46 10.88 13.50 5.98
C ARG A 46 12.08 12.57 6.12
N SER A 47 11.91 11.30 5.78
CA SER A 47 13.00 10.32 5.88
C SER A 47 14.03 10.58 4.79
N SER A 48 15.29 10.77 5.18
CA SER A 48 16.38 10.99 4.24
C SER A 48 16.60 9.74 3.40
N SER A 49 16.59 9.92 2.07
CA SER A 49 17.01 8.90 1.12
C SER A 49 18.54 8.94 0.90
N ASP A 50 19.32 9.41 1.88
CA ASP A 50 20.76 9.66 1.67
C ASP A 50 21.47 8.36 1.31
N ALA A 51 21.94 8.33 0.05
CA ALA A 51 22.41 7.15 -0.63
C ALA A 51 23.91 6.95 -0.37
N THR A 52 24.24 5.95 0.42
CA THR A 52 25.57 5.30 0.41
C THR A 52 25.41 3.81 0.71
N ALA A 53 24.69 3.09 -0.16
CA ALA A 53 24.79 1.64 -0.25
C ALA A 53 25.05 1.26 -1.72
N PRO A 54 26.05 0.42 -2.01
CA PRO A 54 26.25 -0.09 -3.36
C PRO A 54 25.03 -0.90 -3.80
N ASN A 55 24.61 -0.59 -5.01
CA ASN A 55 23.59 -1.25 -5.82
C ASN A 55 23.76 -2.79 -5.83
N CYS A 56 22.81 -3.50 -5.24
CA CYS A 56 22.50 -4.88 -5.58
C CYS A 56 20.98 -4.99 -5.52
N LYS A 57 20.28 -4.75 -6.64
CA LYS A 57 18.82 -4.84 -6.70
C LYS A 57 18.35 -6.20 -6.18
N PRO A 58 17.75 -6.33 -4.98
CA PRO A 58 16.86 -7.44 -4.74
C PRO A 58 15.58 -7.01 -5.45
N GLN A 59 15.44 -7.37 -6.72
CA GLN A 59 14.11 -7.35 -7.29
C GLN A 59 13.29 -8.33 -6.47
N PRO A 60 12.03 -8.04 -6.12
CA PRO A 60 11.21 -9.04 -5.45
C PRO A 60 11.20 -10.28 -6.34
N HIS A 61 11.57 -11.41 -5.75
CA HIS A 61 11.71 -12.69 -6.44
C HIS A 61 10.50 -13.56 -6.12
N GLY A 62 10.26 -14.57 -6.95
CA GLY A 62 9.12 -15.49 -6.79
C GLY A 62 7.97 -15.24 -7.75
N ALA A 63 7.03 -16.17 -7.76
CA ALA A 63 5.92 -16.21 -8.70
C ALA A 63 4.99 -15.01 -8.55
N THR A 64 4.75 -14.54 -7.32
CA THR A 64 3.92 -13.36 -7.04
C THR A 64 4.53 -12.09 -7.61
N ALA A 65 5.86 -11.91 -7.53
CA ALA A 65 6.53 -10.75 -8.10
C ALA A 65 6.38 -10.71 -9.63
N LEU A 66 6.60 -11.85 -10.30
CA LEU A 66 6.40 -11.99 -11.74
C LEU A 66 4.94 -11.70 -12.12
N LEU A 67 4.00 -12.24 -11.36
CA LEU A 67 2.57 -12.02 -11.54
C LEU A 67 2.22 -10.53 -11.41
N LEU A 68 2.73 -9.81 -10.40
CA LEU A 68 2.48 -8.39 -10.22
C LEU A 68 3.11 -7.53 -11.31
N ARG A 69 4.34 -7.84 -11.76
CA ARG A 69 4.94 -7.15 -12.93
C ARG A 69 4.11 -7.34 -14.19
N ASN A 70 3.66 -8.57 -14.45
CA ASN A 70 2.78 -8.85 -15.59
C ASN A 70 1.46 -8.09 -15.49
N VAL A 71 0.90 -7.95 -14.28
CA VAL A 71 -0.27 -7.09 -14.05
C VAL A 71 0.06 -5.64 -14.45
N GLN A 72 1.15 -5.05 -13.94
CA GLN A 72 1.51 -3.67 -14.24
C GLN A 72 1.71 -3.43 -15.75
N THR A 73 2.42 -4.33 -16.43
CA THR A 73 2.61 -4.28 -17.89
C THR A 73 1.27 -4.27 -18.62
N ARG A 74 0.37 -5.20 -18.30
CA ARG A 74 -0.96 -5.28 -18.95
C ARG A 74 -1.88 -4.11 -18.61
N LEU A 75 -1.78 -3.55 -17.40
CA LEU A 75 -2.52 -2.34 -17.05
C LEU A 75 -2.07 -1.15 -17.92
N THR A 76 -0.75 -1.03 -18.13
CA THR A 76 -0.11 0.03 -18.92
C THR A 76 -0.41 -0.11 -20.41
N GLU A 77 -0.20 -1.30 -20.98
CA GLU A 77 -0.36 -1.56 -22.41
C GLU A 77 -1.84 -1.72 -22.81
N GLY A 78 -2.69 -2.13 -21.86
CA GLY A 78 -4.13 -2.32 -22.05
C GLY A 78 -4.53 -3.68 -22.60
N GLU A 79 -3.60 -4.51 -23.07
CA GLU A 79 -3.88 -5.88 -23.50
C GLU A 79 -4.24 -6.77 -22.29
N ALA A 80 -5.34 -7.53 -22.42
CA ALA A 80 -5.84 -8.43 -21.37
C ALA A 80 -5.99 -7.74 -19.98
N ARG A 81 -6.36 -6.46 -19.99
CA ARG A 81 -6.51 -5.64 -18.77
C ARG A 81 -7.47 -6.24 -17.75
N ASP A 82 -8.61 -6.77 -18.19
CA ASP A 82 -9.59 -7.38 -17.28
C ASP A 82 -9.02 -8.60 -16.56
N GLN A 83 -8.22 -9.42 -17.26
CA GLN A 83 -7.52 -10.55 -16.66
C GLN A 83 -6.46 -10.08 -15.66
N ALA A 84 -5.75 -8.99 -15.95
CA ALA A 84 -4.78 -8.40 -15.03
C ALA A 84 -5.46 -7.89 -13.75
N LEU A 85 -6.61 -7.20 -13.89
CA LEU A 85 -7.40 -6.74 -12.75
C LEU A 85 -7.97 -7.91 -11.93
N ALA A 86 -8.46 -8.97 -12.58
CA ALA A 86 -8.93 -10.17 -11.89
C ALA A 86 -7.80 -10.83 -11.06
N THR A 87 -6.61 -10.94 -11.65
CA THR A 87 -5.41 -11.45 -10.96
C THR A 87 -5.03 -10.55 -9.77
N LEU A 88 -5.02 -9.23 -9.95
CA LEU A 88 -4.74 -8.29 -8.85
C LEU A 88 -5.77 -8.40 -7.72
N ASN A 89 -7.05 -8.60 -8.06
CA ASN A 89 -8.12 -8.78 -7.08
C ASN A 89 -7.92 -10.02 -6.21
N HIS A 90 -7.39 -11.12 -6.76
CA HIS A 90 -7.03 -12.28 -5.95
C HIS A 90 -5.93 -11.95 -4.93
N VAL A 91 -4.85 -11.29 -5.37
CA VAL A 91 -3.77 -10.88 -4.46
C VAL A 91 -4.29 -9.91 -3.40
N LEU A 92 -5.12 -8.93 -3.79
CA LEU A 92 -5.76 -7.98 -2.89
C LEU A 92 -6.63 -8.70 -1.86
N GLN A 93 -7.49 -9.63 -2.27
CA GLN A 93 -8.34 -10.39 -1.35
C GLN A 93 -7.50 -11.16 -0.32
N ARG A 94 -6.40 -11.78 -0.75
CA ARG A 94 -5.48 -12.46 0.17
C ARG A 94 -4.87 -11.48 1.16
N PHE A 95 -4.34 -10.36 0.66
CA PHE A 95 -3.79 -9.31 1.50
C PHE A 95 -4.83 -8.75 2.48
N GLU A 96 -6.08 -8.58 2.09
CA GLU A 96 -7.09 -8.03 3.01
C GLU A 96 -7.37 -8.93 4.20
N VAL A 97 -7.32 -10.26 4.00
CA VAL A 97 -7.54 -11.26 5.05
C VAL A 97 -6.31 -11.42 5.93
N THR A 98 -5.13 -11.61 5.33
CA THR A 98 -3.91 -11.97 6.07
C THR A 98 -3.06 -10.77 6.48
N LYS A 99 -3.20 -9.64 5.77
CA LYS A 99 -2.26 -8.49 5.75
C LYS A 99 -0.84 -8.86 5.35
N ARG A 100 -0.68 -10.00 4.65
CA ARG A 100 0.62 -10.54 4.25
C ARG A 100 0.62 -10.85 2.76
N ILE A 101 1.74 -10.61 2.12
CA ILE A 101 2.00 -10.97 0.73
C ILE A 101 3.15 -11.97 0.71
N HIS A 102 2.90 -13.13 0.11
CA HIS A 102 3.89 -14.19 0.00
C HIS A 102 4.50 -14.25 -1.40
N SER A 103 5.74 -14.73 -1.50
CA SER A 103 6.45 -14.84 -2.78
C SER A 103 5.78 -15.82 -3.76
N GLU A 104 5.03 -16.79 -3.23
CA GLU A 104 4.34 -17.81 -4.02
C GLU A 104 3.04 -18.28 -3.35
N TYR A 105 2.03 -18.52 -4.19
CA TYR A 105 0.76 -19.13 -3.83
C TYR A 105 0.51 -20.38 -4.67
N ASN A 106 -0.07 -21.42 -4.06
CA ASN A 106 -0.52 -22.60 -4.80
C ASN A 106 -1.82 -22.34 -5.57
N ALA A 107 -2.32 -23.36 -6.28
CA ALA A 107 -3.55 -23.29 -7.07
C ALA A 107 -4.81 -22.85 -6.28
N ASN A 108 -4.81 -23.00 -4.95
CA ASN A 108 -5.89 -22.59 -4.07
C ASN A 108 -5.63 -21.22 -3.40
N TRP A 109 -4.67 -20.44 -3.92
CA TRP A 109 -4.25 -19.15 -3.36
C TRP A 109 -3.81 -19.21 -1.89
N ARG A 110 -3.26 -20.35 -1.46
CA ARG A 110 -2.62 -20.49 -0.15
C ARG A 110 -1.12 -20.30 -0.31
N PRO A 111 -0.44 -19.65 0.65
CA PRO A 111 1.00 -19.48 0.58
C PRO A 111 1.67 -20.86 0.54
N VAL A 112 2.64 -21.02 -0.36
CA VAL A 112 3.47 -22.24 -0.40
C VAL A 112 4.35 -22.30 0.84
N THR A 113 4.97 -21.18 1.20
CA THR A 113 5.76 -21.02 2.43
C THR A 113 5.10 -20.00 3.36
N PRO A 114 4.42 -20.42 4.44
CA PRO A 114 3.65 -19.52 5.31
C PRO A 114 4.47 -18.44 6.03
N GLN A 115 5.77 -18.62 6.22
CA GLN A 115 6.68 -17.65 6.87
C GLN A 115 7.27 -16.62 5.89
N ASP A 116 7.11 -16.87 4.59
CA ASP A 116 7.71 -16.05 3.54
C ASP A 116 6.79 -14.87 3.21
N TYR A 117 6.84 -13.84 4.05
CA TYR A 117 6.04 -12.61 3.89
C TYR A 117 6.77 -11.34 4.33
N HIS A 118 8.08 -11.41 4.59
CA HIS A 118 8.89 -10.30 5.08
C HIS A 118 9.62 -9.53 3.96
N ASP A 119 9.48 -9.98 2.70
CA ASP A 119 10.03 -9.27 1.55
C ASP A 119 9.24 -7.98 1.30
N LEU A 120 9.76 -6.85 1.79
CA LEU A 120 9.14 -5.53 1.66
C LEU A 120 9.06 -5.04 0.21
N ASP A 121 9.91 -5.57 -0.69
CA ASP A 121 9.83 -5.24 -2.12
C ASP A 121 8.55 -5.79 -2.76
N LEU A 122 8.01 -6.92 -2.27
CA LEU A 122 6.70 -7.41 -2.72
C LEU A 122 5.58 -6.45 -2.35
N TYR A 123 5.65 -5.81 -1.18
CA TYR A 123 4.64 -4.83 -0.75
C TYR A 123 4.74 -3.53 -1.54
N LEU A 124 5.95 -3.06 -1.86
CA LEU A 124 6.17 -1.93 -2.75
C LEU A 124 5.62 -2.21 -4.16
N LEU A 125 5.94 -3.38 -4.73
CA LEU A 125 5.46 -3.79 -6.05
C LEU A 125 3.93 -3.92 -6.08
N PHE A 126 3.35 -4.49 -5.03
CA PHE A 126 1.90 -4.57 -4.88
C PHE A 126 1.25 -3.20 -4.75
N ALA A 127 1.82 -2.29 -3.95
CA ALA A 127 1.32 -0.92 -3.81
C ALA A 127 1.34 -0.16 -5.15
N GLN A 128 2.40 -0.32 -5.95
CA GLN A 128 2.46 0.24 -7.31
C GLN A 128 1.37 -0.32 -8.22
N ALA A 129 1.10 -1.62 -8.17
CA ALA A 129 0.01 -2.23 -8.96
C ALA A 129 -1.37 -1.71 -8.53
N LEU A 130 -1.59 -1.51 -7.23
CA LEU A 130 -2.84 -0.93 -6.70
C LEU A 130 -3.01 0.54 -7.10
N ASP A 131 -1.93 1.32 -7.05
CA ASP A 131 -1.93 2.72 -7.51
C ASP A 131 -2.34 2.82 -8.98
N GLN A 132 -1.70 2.04 -9.86
CA GLN A 132 -2.05 1.97 -11.28
C GLN A 132 -3.51 1.53 -11.51
N ALA A 133 -3.96 0.48 -10.81
CA ALA A 133 -5.33 0.00 -10.92
C ALA A 133 -6.35 1.04 -10.46
N TYR A 134 -6.08 1.77 -9.38
CA TYR A 134 -6.93 2.86 -8.92
C TYR A 134 -6.96 4.03 -9.90
N ALA A 135 -5.80 4.43 -10.45
CA ALA A 135 -5.71 5.51 -11.43
C ALA A 135 -6.59 5.24 -12.66
N LEU A 136 -6.61 3.97 -13.12
CA LEU A 136 -7.40 3.51 -14.27
C LEU A 136 -8.89 3.37 -13.96
N THR A 137 -9.23 2.70 -12.87
CA THR A 137 -10.61 2.22 -12.62
C THR A 137 -11.39 3.08 -11.63
N ARG A 138 -10.69 3.83 -10.78
CA ARG A 138 -11.25 4.50 -9.58
C ARG A 138 -11.95 3.54 -8.61
N GLY A 139 -11.66 2.24 -8.69
CA GLY A 139 -12.21 1.24 -7.79
C GLY A 139 -11.69 1.43 -6.36
N LEU A 140 -12.58 1.80 -5.44
CA LEU A 140 -12.21 2.13 -4.04
C LEU A 140 -11.50 0.99 -3.31
N GLN A 141 -11.72 -0.27 -3.71
CA GLN A 141 -10.99 -1.41 -3.16
C GLN A 141 -9.47 -1.29 -3.35
N TYR A 142 -9.02 -0.72 -4.48
CA TYR A 142 -7.60 -0.55 -4.76
C TYR A 142 -7.00 0.57 -3.91
N LEU A 143 -7.71 1.70 -3.75
CA LEU A 143 -7.27 2.78 -2.85
C LEU A 143 -7.26 2.31 -1.39
N ASN A 144 -8.27 1.58 -0.96
CA ASN A 144 -8.34 0.99 0.38
C ASN A 144 -7.20 -0.01 0.63
N GLY A 145 -6.91 -0.86 -0.37
CA GLY A 145 -5.75 -1.75 -0.34
C GLY A 145 -4.44 -0.97 -0.26
N LEU A 146 -4.31 0.11 -1.02
CA LEU A 146 -3.12 0.96 -1.06
C LEU A 146 -2.88 1.61 0.31
N LEU A 147 -3.91 2.21 0.91
CA LEU A 147 -3.86 2.80 2.26
C LEU A 147 -3.31 1.80 3.29
N LYS A 148 -3.86 0.58 3.31
CA LYS A 148 -3.44 -0.50 4.23
C LYS A 148 -2.02 -1.01 3.93
N CYS A 149 -1.62 -1.05 2.66
CA CYS A 149 -0.28 -1.46 2.28
C CYS A 149 0.75 -0.40 2.69
N LEU A 150 0.47 0.88 2.45
CA LEU A 150 1.35 1.98 2.87
C LEU A 150 1.42 2.10 4.39
N ASP A 151 0.34 1.78 5.11
CA ASP A 151 0.38 1.65 6.57
C ASP A 151 1.43 0.63 7.04
N THR A 152 1.47 -0.53 6.38
CA THR A 152 2.48 -1.58 6.65
C THR A 152 3.88 -1.07 6.31
N LEU A 153 4.08 -0.52 5.11
CA LEU A 153 5.39 -0.03 4.66
C LEU A 153 5.93 1.11 5.54
N THR A 154 5.07 2.03 5.99
CA THR A 154 5.51 3.10 6.91
C THR A 154 5.85 2.56 8.29
N ALA A 155 5.18 1.51 8.78
CA ALA A 155 5.56 0.88 10.06
C ALA A 155 6.96 0.26 10.00
N TYR A 156 7.35 -0.29 8.85
CA TYR A 156 8.67 -0.87 8.58
C TYR A 156 9.67 0.11 7.96
N LEU A 157 9.40 1.41 8.01
CA LEU A 157 10.27 2.46 7.44
C LEU A 157 11.74 2.36 7.89
N PRO A 158 12.08 2.04 9.16
CA PRO A 158 13.48 1.86 9.57
C PRO A 158 14.21 0.68 8.91
N ALA A 159 13.47 -0.28 8.35
CA ALA A 159 14.03 -1.46 7.66
C ALA A 159 14.17 -1.24 6.15
N LEU A 160 13.64 -0.14 5.60
CA LEU A 160 13.74 0.16 4.17
C LEU A 160 15.09 0.77 3.81
N ASN A 161 15.64 0.38 2.66
CA ASN A 161 16.81 1.02 2.08
C ASN A 161 16.43 2.31 1.32
N SER A 162 17.41 3.10 0.88
CA SER A 162 17.17 4.40 0.23
C SER A 162 16.30 4.31 -1.04
N GLU A 163 16.46 3.27 -1.86
CA GLU A 163 15.63 3.07 -3.06
C GLU A 163 14.18 2.76 -2.68
N GLN A 164 13.99 1.87 -1.71
CA GLN A 164 12.68 1.53 -1.17
C GLN A 164 11.99 2.74 -0.52
N ILE A 165 12.73 3.59 0.20
CA ILE A 165 12.24 4.85 0.75
C ILE A 165 11.78 5.78 -0.37
N GLY A 166 12.58 5.96 -1.42
CA GLY A 166 12.20 6.77 -2.59
C GLY A 166 10.93 6.27 -3.27
N ASN A 167 10.80 4.94 -3.44
CA ASN A 167 9.59 4.32 -3.98
C ASN A 167 8.37 4.53 -3.08
N LEU A 168 8.53 4.37 -1.77
CA LEU A 168 7.48 4.64 -0.79
C LEU A 168 7.05 6.11 -0.82
N GLN A 169 7.99 7.05 -0.90
CA GLN A 169 7.69 8.48 -0.99
C GLN A 169 6.85 8.81 -2.23
N ALA A 170 7.20 8.27 -3.39
CA ALA A 170 6.41 8.43 -4.62
C ALA A 170 4.98 7.89 -4.45
N LEU A 171 4.83 6.70 -3.84
CA LEU A 171 3.53 6.10 -3.54
C LEU A 171 2.70 6.92 -2.55
N VAL A 172 3.34 7.48 -1.51
CA VAL A 172 2.68 8.37 -0.53
C VAL A 172 2.17 9.64 -1.21
N HIS A 173 2.93 10.22 -2.15
CA HIS A 173 2.46 11.35 -2.94
C HIS A 173 1.24 10.99 -3.80
N ALA A 174 1.27 9.83 -4.47
CA ALA A 174 0.17 9.35 -5.29
C ALA A 174 -1.09 9.07 -4.45
N GLU A 175 -0.95 8.38 -3.32
CA GLU A 175 -2.01 8.11 -2.34
C GLU A 175 -2.67 9.43 -1.88
N ARG A 176 -1.86 10.44 -1.53
CA ARG A 176 -2.36 11.76 -1.13
C ARG A 176 -3.16 12.44 -2.23
N ALA A 177 -2.67 12.40 -3.47
CA ALA A 177 -3.39 12.96 -4.61
C ALA A 177 -4.73 12.24 -4.84
N HIS A 178 -4.75 10.91 -4.74
CA HIS A 178 -5.96 10.10 -4.92
C HIS A 178 -7.04 10.41 -3.90
N VAL A 179 -6.67 10.52 -2.62
CA VAL A 179 -7.60 10.88 -1.54
C VAL A 179 -8.13 12.29 -1.72
N GLU A 180 -7.28 13.24 -2.11
CA GLU A 180 -7.69 14.63 -2.34
C GLU A 180 -8.66 14.76 -3.51
N ILE A 181 -8.37 14.11 -4.64
CA ILE A 181 -9.26 14.08 -5.80
C ILE A 181 -10.60 13.42 -5.45
N LEU A 182 -10.57 12.34 -4.67
CA LEU A 182 -11.79 11.67 -4.21
C LEU A 182 -12.62 12.59 -3.32
N ARG A 183 -11.99 13.30 -2.38
CA ARG A 183 -12.65 14.27 -1.51
C ARG A 183 -13.37 15.35 -2.34
N LEU A 184 -12.65 16.02 -3.25
CA LEU A 184 -13.22 17.07 -4.10
C LEU A 184 -14.41 16.57 -4.95
N ARG A 185 -14.35 15.32 -5.42
CA ARG A 185 -15.47 14.71 -6.17
C ARG A 185 -16.69 14.44 -5.30
N LEU A 186 -16.50 14.08 -4.04
CA LEU A 186 -17.62 13.84 -3.11
C LEU A 186 -18.27 15.16 -2.69
N ASP A 187 -17.46 16.18 -2.41
CA ASP A 187 -17.94 17.52 -2.07
C ASP A 187 -18.73 18.14 -3.24
N GLY A 188 -18.22 18.01 -4.47
CA GLY A 188 -18.91 18.47 -5.68
C GLY A 188 -20.15 17.66 -6.09
N ARG A 189 -20.42 16.52 -5.44
CA ARG A 189 -21.68 15.77 -5.58
C ARG A 189 -22.70 16.14 -4.49
N ALA A 190 -22.25 16.81 -3.43
CA ALA A 190 -23.08 17.27 -2.33
C ALA A 190 -23.53 18.74 -2.48
N ALA A 191 -22.99 19.46 -3.47
CA ALA A 191 -23.42 20.78 -3.93
C ALA A 191 -24.42 20.66 -5.08
#